data_AF-A0A9N9KH87-F1
#
_entry.id   AF-A0A9N9KH87-F1
#
_cell.length_a   1.000
_cell.length_b   1.000
_cell.length_c   1.000
_cell.angle_alpha   90.00
_cell.angle_beta   90.00
_cell.angle_gamma   90.00
#
_symmetry.space_group_name_H-M   'P 1'
#
loop_
_entity.id
_entity.type
_entity.pdbx_description
1 polymer ?
#
loop_
_entity_poly.entity_id
_entity_poly.type
_entity_poly.pdbx_seq_one_letter_code
_entity_poly.pdbx_strand_id
1 'polypeptide(L)' 'NEAQNDTITQLYINDGSNQGADERHEYKLVDFPIFSGSHDDDPVEWYEAFNRACISNNILENRRIAIVSNFLRGTALS' A
#
# COMPACT_ATOMS: atom_id res chain seq x y z
N ASN A 1 2.36 9.43 -42.61
CA ASN A 1 1.17 10.24 -42.30
C ASN A 1 0.20 9.40 -41.50
N GLU A 2 0.59 9.22 -40.24
CA GLU A 2 -0.21 8.67 -39.14
C GLU A 2 -1.37 9.61 -38.81
N ALA A 3 -2.58 9.07 -38.70
CA ALA A 3 -3.68 9.69 -37.98
C ALA A 3 -4.83 8.69 -37.76
N GLN A 4 -4.57 7.57 -37.08
CA GLN A 4 -5.63 6.71 -36.54
C GLN A 4 -5.13 6.06 -35.24
N ASN A 5 -5.25 6.74 -34.09
CA ASN A 5 -5.24 6.06 -32.79
C ASN A 5 -5.73 6.84 -31.55
N ASP A 6 -6.53 7.91 -31.67
CA ASP A 6 -6.83 8.76 -30.49
C ASP A 6 -8.29 8.72 -29.98
N THR A 7 -9.06 7.66 -30.24
CA THR A 7 -10.51 7.64 -29.91
C THR A 7 -10.88 6.88 -28.61
N ILE A 8 -9.94 6.43 -27.77
CA ILE A 8 -10.28 5.59 -26.58
C ILE A 8 -10.10 6.29 -25.22
N THR A 9 -9.66 7.55 -25.15
CA THR A 9 -9.38 8.22 -23.85
C THR A 9 -10.38 9.32 -23.48
N GLN A 10 -11.64 9.20 -23.90
CA GLN A 10 -12.65 10.27 -23.77
C GLN A 10 -13.91 9.86 -22.97
N LEU A 11 -13.81 8.92 -22.03
CA LEU A 11 -14.94 8.64 -21.12
C LEU A 11 -14.43 8.42 -19.69
N TYR A 12 -14.97 9.19 -18.75
CA TYR A 12 -14.79 9.22 -17.28
C TYR A 12 -13.89 10.31 -16.67
N ILE A 13 -13.93 11.54 -17.17
CA ILE A 13 -13.68 12.71 -16.32
C ILE A 13 -14.81 13.71 -16.53
N ASN A 14 -15.73 13.77 -15.58
CA ASN A 14 -16.57 14.93 -15.26
C ASN A 14 -17.14 14.73 -13.85
N ASP A 15 -16.61 15.43 -12.87
CA ASP A 15 -17.47 16.29 -12.04
C ASP A 15 -16.67 17.49 -11.56
N GLY A 16 -17.30 18.66 -11.66
CA GLY A 16 -16.67 19.95 -11.48
C GLY A 16 -16.57 20.38 -10.02
N SER A 17 -15.86 21.49 -9.84
CA SER A 17 -16.08 22.57 -8.86
C SER A 17 -14.78 23.00 -8.19
N ASN A 18 -14.37 24.18 -8.62
CA ASN A 18 -13.41 25.10 -8.02
C ASN A 18 -13.69 25.35 -6.52
N GLN A 19 -12.62 25.67 -5.78
CA GLN A 19 -12.55 26.35 -4.47
C GLN A 19 -12.29 25.49 -3.22
N GLY A 20 -11.23 25.88 -2.50
CA GLY A 20 -11.21 25.84 -1.04
C GLY A 20 -10.05 25.08 -0.43
N ALA A 21 -9.09 25.84 0.10
CA ALA A 21 -8.10 25.45 1.11
C ALA A 21 -7.08 24.34 0.76
N ASP A 22 -5.82 24.70 0.98
CA ASP A 22 -4.68 23.81 1.23
C ASP A 22 -4.98 22.95 2.48
N GLU A 23 -5.96 22.06 2.40
CA GLU A 23 -6.13 20.98 3.37
C GLU A 23 -5.10 19.91 3.00
N ARG A 24 -3.84 20.15 3.41
CA ARG A 24 -2.84 19.09 3.49
C ARG A 24 -3.40 18.06 4.45
N HIS A 25 -4.12 17.10 3.90
CA HIS A 25 -4.58 15.95 4.65
C HIS A 25 -3.31 15.28 5.18
N GLU A 26 -3.02 15.47 6.46
CA GLU A 26 -1.91 14.82 7.14
C GLU A 26 -2.23 13.32 7.18
N TYR A 27 -1.79 12.59 6.16
CA TYR A 27 -1.87 11.14 6.15
C TYR A 27 -0.78 10.61 7.08
N LYS A 28 -1.16 10.09 8.25
CA LYS A 28 -0.23 9.33 9.09
C LYS A 28 -0.14 7.91 8.51
N LEU A 29 1.04 7.53 8.03
CA LEU A 29 1.32 6.15 7.65
C LEU A 29 1.23 5.25 8.89
N VAL A 30 0.66 4.06 8.71
CA VAL A 30 0.60 3.02 9.75
C VAL A 30 1.94 2.30 9.80
N ASP A 31 2.49 2.10 10.99
CA ASP A 31 3.70 1.31 11.16
C ASP A 31 3.44 -0.17 10.89
N PHE A 32 4.45 -0.86 10.37
CA PHE A 32 4.38 -2.29 10.09
C PHE A 32 4.81 -3.11 11.31
N PRO A 33 4.12 -4.23 11.60
CA PRO A 33 4.53 -5.13 12.66
C PRO A 33 5.81 -5.90 12.26
N ILE A 34 6.67 -6.17 13.24
CA ILE A 34 7.87 -6.99 13.06
C ILE A 34 7.57 -8.45 13.41
N PHE A 35 8.10 -9.39 12.64
CA PHE A 35 8.08 -10.82 12.94
C PHE A 35 9.49 -11.31 13.20
N SER A 36 9.76 -11.78 14.41
CA SER A 36 11.09 -12.28 14.80
C SER A 36 11.24 -13.79 14.62
N GLY A 37 10.13 -14.51 14.44
CA GLY A 37 10.10 -15.98 14.44
C GLY A 37 10.38 -16.58 15.81
N SER A 38 10.09 -15.83 16.88
CA SER A 38 10.18 -16.34 18.25
C SER A 38 8.98 -17.23 18.59
N HIS A 39 9.03 -17.94 19.72
CA HIS A 39 7.91 -18.76 20.17
C HIS A 39 6.64 -17.94 20.47
N ASP A 40 6.82 -16.68 20.85
CA ASP A 40 5.74 -15.77 21.23
C ASP A 40 5.12 -15.06 20.01
N ASP A 41 5.74 -15.16 18.82
CA ASP A 41 5.18 -14.60 17.60
C ASP A 41 4.13 -15.55 17.01
N ASP A 42 2.88 -15.10 16.90
CA ASP A 42 1.85 -15.80 16.13
C ASP A 42 1.97 -15.42 14.63
N PRO A 43 2.29 -16.39 13.74
CA PRO A 43 2.41 -16.10 12.31
C PRO A 43 1.11 -15.63 11.64
N VAL A 44 -0.05 -16.11 12.11
CA VAL A 44 -1.36 -15.76 11.56
C VAL A 44 -1.71 -14.34 11.98
N GLU A 45 -1.57 -14.02 13.27
CA GLU A 45 -1.84 -12.68 13.79
C GLU A 45 -0.93 -11.64 13.11
N TRP A 46 0.36 -11.94 12.99
CA TRP A 46 1.32 -11.07 12.33
C TRP A 46 0.97 -10.84 10.85
N TYR A 47 0.63 -11.91 10.11
CA TYR A 47 0.28 -11.80 8.69
C TYR A 47 -0.96 -10.93 8.47
N GLU A 48 -1.98 -11.08 9.31
CA GLU A 48 -3.17 -10.23 9.26
C GLU A 48 -2.84 -8.77 9.58
N ALA A 49 -2.04 -8.53 10.63
CA ALA A 49 -1.61 -7.18 11.01
C ALA A 49 -0.77 -6.51 9.91
N PHE A 50 0.15 -7.25 9.29
CA PHE A 50 0.96 -6.79 8.17
C PHE A 50 0.08 -6.44 6.95
N ASN A 51 -0.92 -7.26 6.64
CA ASN A 51 -1.87 -6.96 5.56
C ASN A 51 -2.74 -5.74 5.85
N ARG A 52 -3.20 -5.56 7.09
CA ARG A 52 -3.92 -4.34 7.50
C ARG A 52 -3.05 -3.10 7.30
N ALA A 53 -1.78 -3.13 7.74
CA ALA A 53 -0.83 -2.04 7.53
C ALA A 53 -0.58 -1.77 6.03
N CYS A 54 -0.47 -2.81 5.20
CA CYS A 54 -0.36 -2.66 3.74
C CYS A 54 -1.58 -1.94 3.15
N ILE A 55 -2.79 -2.32 3.55
CA ILE A 55 -4.04 -1.71 3.06
C ILE A 55 -4.11 -0.24 3.51
N SER A 56 -3.85 0.05 4.78
CA SER A 56 -3.85 1.42 5.31
C SER A 56 -2.81 2.33 4.64
N ASN A 57 -1.69 1.76 4.20
CA ASN A 57 -0.63 2.47 3.50
C ASN A 57 -0.74 2.43 1.97
N ASN A 58 -1.86 1.96 1.42
CA ASN A 58 -2.08 1.82 -0.03
C ASN A 58 -0.98 1.02 -0.76
N ILE A 59 -0.44 -0.03 -0.11
CA ILE A 59 0.53 -0.93 -0.72
C ILE A 59 -0.18 -2.00 -1.55
N LEU A 60 0.07 -1.93 -2.86
CA LEU A 60 -0.38 -2.92 -3.84
C LEU A 60 0.15 -4.32 -3.51
N GLU A 61 -0.68 -5.32 -3.75
CA GLU A 61 -0.39 -6.73 -3.41
C GLU A 61 0.93 -7.23 -4.02
N ASN A 62 1.20 -6.89 -5.30
CA ASN A 62 2.43 -7.24 -5.98
C ASN A 62 3.70 -6.65 -5.32
N ARG A 63 3.56 -5.57 -4.55
CA ARG A 63 4.67 -4.95 -3.80
C ARG A 63 4.83 -5.51 -2.39
N ARG A 64 3.83 -6.20 -1.83
CA ARG A 64 3.88 -6.72 -0.45
C ARG A 64 4.99 -7.75 -0.28
N ILE A 65 5.14 -8.65 -1.25
CA ILE A 65 6.22 -9.66 -1.27
C ILE A 65 7.60 -8.98 -1.31
N ALA A 66 7.74 -7.87 -2.04
CA ALA A 66 9.02 -7.17 -2.16
C ALA A 66 9.45 -6.46 -0.86
N ILE A 67 8.50 -6.11 0.02
CA ILE A 67 8.80 -5.36 1.25
C ILE A 67 8.78 -6.25 2.50
N VAL A 68 8.19 -7.45 2.43
CA VAL A 68 7.96 -8.31 3.61
C VAL A 68 9.24 -8.61 4.38
N SER A 69 10.36 -8.81 3.67
CA SER A 69 11.68 -9.09 4.25
C SER A 69 12.19 -7.97 5.17
N ASN A 70 11.78 -6.71 4.93
CA ASN A 70 12.16 -5.58 5.77
C ASN A 70 11.54 -5.63 7.17
N PHE A 71 10.54 -6.49 7.38
CA PHE A 71 9.81 -6.64 8.63
C PHE A 71 10.06 -7.98 9.32
N LEU A 72 10.98 -8.78 8.78
CA LEU A 72 11.46 -10.00 9.42
C LEU A 72 12.72 -9.70 10.25
N ARG A 73 12.85 -10.32 11.42
CA ARG A 73 14.01 -10.22 12.31
C ARG A 73 14.36 -11.60 12.87
N GLY A 74 15.49 -11.71 13.56
CA GLY A 74 15.87 -12.91 14.30
C GLY A 74 15.84 -14.17 13.43
N THR A 75 15.22 -15.23 13.94
CA THR A 75 15.08 -16.53 13.28
C THR A 75 14.33 -16.42 11.96
N ALA A 76 13.36 -15.51 11.83
CA ALA A 76 12.58 -15.36 10.60
C ALA A 76 13.38 -14.78 9.43
N LEU A 77 14.54 -14.15 9.69
CA LEU A 77 15.43 -13.59 8.67
C LEU A 77 16.67 -14.46 8.42
N SER A 78 16.93 -15.44 9.29
CA SER A 78 18.18 -16.21 9.32
C SER A 78 18.22 -17.40 8.36
#